data_AF-A0A947QRX5-F1
#
_entry.id   AF-A0A947QRX5-F1
#
_cell.length_a   1.000
_cell.length_b   1.000
_cell.length_c   1.000
_cell.angle_alpha   90.00
_cell.angle_beta   90.00
_cell.angle_gamma   90.00
#
_symmetry.space_group_name_H-M   'P 1'
#
loop_
_entity.id
_entity.type
_entity.pdbx_description
1 polymer ?
#
loop_
_entity_poly.entity_id
_entity_poly.type
_entity_poly.pdbx_seq_one_letter_code
_entity_poly.pdbx_strand_id
1 'polypeptide(L)'
;MKQLNTNDLGEKYLVEQCRKIKISEFLLDFKKELKSMVFGSEIDLMGVKIGLITTKPNYGGERIWFECPMCGGRKGVLFKHPISNCVGCRRCLNLEYRKRRYKGMIEEKI
;
A
#
# COMPACT_ATOMS: atom_id res chain seq x y z
N MET A 1 39.90 -12.52 44.71
CA MET A 1 38.77 -11.57 44.61
C MET A 1 39.25 -10.39 43.77
N LYS A 2 38.59 -10.06 42.65
CA LYS A 2 38.97 -8.89 41.85
C LYS A 2 38.66 -7.64 42.68
N GLN A 3 39.66 -6.78 42.90
CA GLN A 3 39.49 -5.52 43.62
C GLN A 3 38.54 -4.61 42.81
N LEU A 4 37.44 -4.19 43.44
CA LEU A 4 36.55 -3.17 42.89
C LEU A 4 37.26 -1.82 42.96
N ASN A 5 37.31 -1.11 41.85
CA ASN A 5 38.03 0.15 41.71
C ASN A 5 37.18 1.30 42.31
N THR A 6 37.81 2.37 42.81
CA THR A 6 37.12 3.49 43.50
C THR A 6 36.00 4.15 42.68
N ASN A 7 35.98 3.95 41.35
CA ASN A 7 34.99 4.48 40.42
C ASN A 7 33.87 3.48 40.02
N ASP A 8 33.69 2.38 40.76
CA ASP A 8 32.61 1.43 40.51
C ASP A 8 31.31 1.89 41.20
N LEU A 9 30.49 2.66 40.48
CA LEU A 9 29.25 3.31 40.98
C LEU A 9 28.05 2.34 41.17
N GLY A 10 28.30 1.05 41.43
CA GLY A 10 27.28 0.00 41.60
C GLY A 10 26.98 -0.81 40.33
N GLU A 11 26.11 -1.81 40.47
CA GLU A 11 25.71 -2.71 39.37
C GLU A 11 24.95 -1.96 38.27
N LYS A 12 25.67 -1.55 37.23
CA LYS A 12 25.06 -1.07 35.98
C LYS A 12 24.47 -2.27 35.25
N TYR A 13 23.21 -2.17 34.83
CA TYR A 13 22.64 -3.15 33.91
C TYR A 13 23.41 -3.14 32.59
N LEU A 14 23.78 -4.34 32.15
CA LEU A 14 24.36 -4.57 30.84
C LEU A 14 23.32 -4.34 29.75
N VAL A 15 23.75 -3.92 28.57
CA VAL A 15 22.87 -3.65 27.43
C VAL A 15 22.07 -4.90 27.03
N GLU A 16 22.64 -6.09 27.25
CA GLU A 16 22.06 -7.40 27.02
C GLU A 16 20.89 -7.71 27.97
N GLN A 17 20.88 -7.09 29.14
CA GLN A 17 19.80 -7.25 30.12
C GLN A 17 18.60 -6.34 29.81
N CYS A 18 18.77 -5.39 28.88
CA CYS A 18 17.74 -4.45 28.48
C CYS A 18 17.01 -4.92 27.22
N ARG A 19 15.69 -4.72 27.19
CA ARG A 19 14.91 -4.90 25.97
C ARG A 19 15.30 -3.84 24.94
N LYS A 20 15.89 -4.26 23.83
CA LYS A 20 16.20 -3.38 22.70
C LYS A 20 14.92 -3.06 21.94
N ILE A 21 14.58 -1.78 21.81
CA ILE A 21 13.49 -1.32 20.94
C ILE A 21 14.15 -0.68 19.73
N LYS A 22 14.15 -1.37 18.59
CA LYS A 22 14.73 -0.83 17.36
C LYS A 22 13.67 -0.06 16.59
N ILE A 23 14.04 1.13 16.11
CA ILE A 23 13.17 1.91 15.23
C ILE A 23 12.73 1.12 13.99
N SER A 24 13.59 0.24 13.46
CA SER A 24 13.29 -0.60 12.31
C SER A 24 12.17 -1.61 12.58
N GLU A 25 12.15 -2.20 13.77
CA GLU A 25 11.14 -3.18 14.18
C GLU A 25 9.81 -2.46 14.41
N PHE A 26 9.84 -1.32 15.12
CA PHE A 26 8.68 -0.47 15.31
C PHE A 26 8.05 -0.01 13.98
N LEU A 27 8.84 0.49 13.04
CA LEU A 27 8.36 0.93 11.73
C LEU A 27 7.77 -0.22 10.90
N LEU A 28 8.25 -1.45 11.08
CA LEU A 28 7.73 -2.62 10.39
C LEU A 28 6.32 -2.96 10.89
N ASP A 29 6.13 -2.99 12.20
CA ASP A 29 4.85 -3.34 12.81
C ASP A 29 3.82 -2.23 12.58
N PHE A 30 4.23 -0.97 12.69
CA PHE A 30 3.39 0.17 12.36
C PHE A 30 2.90 0.14 10.89
N LYS A 31 3.76 -0.24 9.94
CA LYS A 31 3.35 -0.42 8.53
C LYS A 31 2.33 -1.54 8.35
N LYS A 32 2.39 -2.61 9.15
CA LYS A 32 1.40 -3.71 9.08
C LYS A 32 0.05 -3.25 9.64
N GLU A 33 0.05 -2.53 10.75
CA GLU A 33 -1.16 -1.99 11.36
C GLU A 33 -1.85 -0.95 10.47
N LEU A 34 -1.09 -0.02 9.88
CA LEU A 34 -1.67 0.93 8.94
C LEU A 34 -2.25 0.23 7.70
N LYS A 35 -1.57 -0.81 7.20
CA LYS A 35 -2.10 -1.63 6.12
C LYS A 35 -3.41 -2.29 6.51
N SER A 36 -3.49 -2.89 7.71
CA SER A 36 -4.70 -3.55 8.20
C SER A 36 -5.88 -2.60 8.34
N MET A 37 -5.65 -1.39 8.83
CA MET A 37 -6.66 -0.34 8.95
C MET A 37 -7.22 0.11 7.60
N VAL A 38 -6.36 0.23 6.59
CA VAL A 38 -6.78 0.64 5.23
C VAL A 38 -7.66 -0.43 4.56
N PHE A 39 -7.49 -1.72 4.87
CA PHE A 39 -8.19 -2.81 4.18
C PHE A 39 -9.72 -2.87 4.36
N GLY A 40 -10.29 -2.12 5.30
CA GLY A 40 -11.73 -2.02 5.52
C GLY A 40 -12.31 -0.63 5.27
N SER A 41 -11.49 0.30 4.77
CA SER A 41 -11.88 1.70 4.63
C SER A 41 -12.44 1.97 3.23
N GLU A 42 -13.54 2.72 3.16
CA GLU A 42 -13.88 3.46 1.96
C GLU A 42 -12.99 4.69 1.87
N ILE A 43 -12.42 4.93 0.70
CA ILE A 43 -11.62 6.13 0.44
C ILE A 43 -12.37 7.05 -0.52
N ASP A 44 -12.31 8.35 -0.27
CA ASP A 44 -12.74 9.33 -1.25
C ASP A 44 -11.62 9.52 -2.28
N LEU A 45 -11.91 9.16 -3.52
CA LEU A 45 -11.03 9.36 -4.65
C LEU A 45 -11.79 10.15 -5.72
N MET A 46 -11.31 11.37 -5.99
CA MET A 46 -11.86 12.25 -7.02
C MET A 46 -13.35 12.57 -6.82
N GLY A 47 -13.81 12.64 -5.56
CA GLY A 47 -15.20 12.94 -5.19
C GLY A 47 -16.12 11.72 -5.24
N VAL A 48 -15.57 10.51 -5.28
CA VAL A 48 -16.32 9.25 -5.30
C VAL A 48 -15.79 8.35 -4.20
N LYS A 49 -16.70 7.75 -3.43
CA LYS A 49 -16.36 6.72 -2.46
C LYS A 49 -15.99 5.42 -3.18
N ILE A 50 -14.79 4.93 -2.91
CA ILE A 50 -14.24 3.73 -3.55
C ILE A 50 -13.88 2.73 -2.46
N GLY A 51 -14.44 1.53 -2.56
CA GLY A 51 -14.12 0.42 -1.69
C GLY A 51 -12.72 -0.13 -1.98
N LEU A 52 -12.06 -0.63 -0.94
CA LEU A 52 -10.81 -1.38 -1.05
C LEU A 52 -11.08 -2.85 -0.74
N ILE A 53 -10.61 -3.74 -1.62
CA ILE A 53 -10.78 -5.18 -1.47
C ILE A 53 -9.40 -5.83 -1.40
N THR A 54 -9.25 -6.81 -0.52
CA THR A 54 -8.00 -7.58 -0.39
C THR A 54 -8.13 -8.97 -0.99
N THR A 55 -7.01 -9.49 -1.46
CA THR A 55 -6.84 -10.91 -1.80
C THR A 55 -5.55 -11.42 -1.22
N LYS A 56 -5.57 -12.62 -0.63
CA LYS A 56 -4.38 -13.32 -0.15
C LYS A 56 -3.71 -14.05 -1.32
N PRO A 57 -2.47 -13.69 -1.72
CA PRO A 57 -1.71 -14.42 -2.73
C PRO A 57 -1.16 -15.74 -2.16
N ASN A 58 -0.83 -16.68 -3.05
CA ASN A 58 -0.32 -18.00 -2.67
C ASN A 58 1.05 -17.96 -1.98
N TYR A 59 1.89 -16.95 -2.26
CA TYR A 59 3.25 -16.82 -1.70
C TYR A 59 3.33 -15.85 -0.51
N GLY A 60 2.21 -15.66 0.20
CA GLY A 60 2.13 -14.76 1.34
C GLY A 60 1.91 -13.28 0.97
N GLY A 61 1.65 -12.48 2.01
CA GLY A 61 1.29 -11.07 1.89
C GLY A 61 -0.19 -10.85 1.56
N GLU A 62 -0.55 -9.59 1.31
CA GLU A 62 -1.91 -9.18 0.97
C GLU A 62 -1.86 -8.20 -0.19
N ARG A 63 -2.74 -8.39 -1.17
CA ARG A 63 -2.84 -7.50 -2.32
C ARG A 63 -4.12 -6.68 -2.22
N ILE A 64 -3.97 -5.36 -2.22
CA ILE A 64 -5.06 -4.40 -2.24
C ILE A 64 -5.49 -4.15 -3.67
N TRP A 65 -6.80 -4.08 -3.86
CA TRP A 65 -7.45 -3.71 -5.10
C TRP A 65 -8.47 -2.61 -4.82
N PHE A 66 -8.70 -1.76 -5.80
CA PHE A 66 -9.90 -0.93 -5.83
C PHE A 66 -11.09 -1.79 -6.23
N GLU A 67 -12.22 -1.55 -5.59
CA GLU A 67 -13.52 -1.98 -6.08
C GLU A 67 -14.02 -0.98 -7.13
N CYS A 68 -14.28 -1.45 -8.35
CA CYS A 68 -14.81 -0.57 -9.39
C CYS A 68 -16.23 -0.13 -9.03
N PRO A 69 -16.52 1.18 -8.89
CA PRO A 69 -17.84 1.65 -8.47
C PRO A 69 -18.94 1.35 -9.50
N MET A 70 -18.58 1.06 -10.75
CA MET A 70 -19.52 0.72 -11.81
C MET A 70 -19.82 -0.78 -11.95
N CYS A 71 -18.93 -1.67 -11.49
CA CYS A 71 -19.10 -3.11 -11.72
C CYS A 71 -18.73 -4.02 -10.55
N GLY A 72 -18.33 -3.46 -9.40
CA GLY A 72 -17.86 -4.22 -8.22
C GLY A 72 -16.59 -5.03 -8.43
N GLY A 73 -16.01 -5.02 -9.64
CA GLY A 73 -14.85 -5.82 -9.96
C GLY A 73 -13.58 -5.29 -9.30
N ARG A 74 -12.70 -6.19 -8.85
CA ARG A 74 -11.36 -5.86 -8.34
C ARG A 74 -10.48 -5.31 -9.46
N LYS A 75 -9.86 -4.14 -9.25
CA LYS A 75 -8.99 -3.45 -10.22
C LYS A 75 -7.76 -2.86 -9.53
N GLY A 76 -6.61 -2.92 -10.20
CA GLY A 76 -5.40 -2.25 -9.72
C GLY A 76 -5.35 -0.77 -10.07
N VAL A 77 -6.16 -0.33 -11.05
CA VAL A 77 -6.22 1.05 -11.53
C VAL A 77 -7.67 1.38 -11.88
N LEU A 78 -8.15 2.53 -11.42
CA LEU A 78 -9.37 3.17 -11.87
C LEU A 78 -9.01 4.42 -12.70
N PHE A 79 -9.92 4.82 -13.58
CA PHE A 79 -9.75 5.95 -14.48
C PHE A 79 -10.89 6.92 -14.25
N LYS A 80 -10.63 8.22 -14.45
CA LYS A 80 -11.65 9.25 -14.55
C LYS A 80 -11.85 9.58 -16.02
N HIS A 81 -13.07 9.43 -16.54
CA HIS A 81 -13.35 9.70 -17.94
C HIS A 81 -13.30 11.21 -18.21
N PRO A 82 -12.59 11.70 -19.25
CA PRO A 82 -12.34 13.13 -19.46
C PRO A 82 -13.61 13.93 -19.79
N ILE A 83 -14.59 13.29 -20.46
CA ILE A 83 -15.85 13.94 -20.86
C ILE A 83 -16.93 13.77 -19.78
N SER A 84 -17.34 12.53 -19.48
CA SER A 84 -18.40 12.26 -18.51
C SER A 84 -18.02 12.46 -17.03
N ASN A 85 -16.73 12.67 -16.71
CA ASN A 85 -16.21 12.76 -15.34
C ASN A 85 -16.45 11.52 -14.45
N CYS A 86 -17.03 10.44 -14.98
CA CYS A 86 -17.25 9.22 -14.23
C CYS A 86 -15.93 8.54 -13.86
N VAL A 87 -15.87 7.98 -12.65
CA VAL A 87 -14.75 7.14 -12.21
C VAL A 87 -15.12 5.67 -12.40
N GLY A 88 -14.24 4.88 -13.01
CA GLY A 88 -14.51 3.47 -13.27
C GLY A 88 -13.32 2.72 -13.85
N CYS A 89 -13.50 1.42 -14.08
CA CYS A 89 -12.45 0.62 -14.69
C CYS A 89 -12.36 0.81 -16.20
N ARG A 90 -11.22 0.41 -16.80
CA ARG A 90 -10.98 0.48 -18.25
C ARG A 90 -12.14 -0.06 -19.10
N ARG A 91 -12.76 -1.17 -18.68
CA ARG A 91 -13.85 -1.80 -19.42
C ARG A 91 -15.16 -1.01 -19.28
N CYS A 92 -15.51 -0.59 -18.07
CA CYS A 92 -16.74 0.18 -17.81
C CYS A 92 -16.72 1.54 -18.51
N LEU A 93 -15.55 2.14 -18.62
CA LEU A 93 -15.35 3.41 -19.33
C LEU A 93 -15.02 3.24 -20.82
N ASN A 94 -15.10 2.02 -21.35
CA ASN A 94 -14.83 1.68 -22.75
C ASN A 94 -13.49 2.24 -23.29
N LEU A 95 -12.42 2.16 -22.48
CA LEU A 95 -11.12 2.72 -22.82
C LEU A 95 -10.26 1.72 -23.61
N GLU A 96 -9.59 2.23 -24.64
CA GLU A 96 -8.62 1.49 -25.45
C GLU A 96 -7.19 1.90 -25.12
N TYR A 97 -6.26 0.95 -25.18
CA TYR A 97 -4.84 1.30 -25.13
C TYR A 97 -4.42 1.91 -26.46
N ARG A 98 -3.63 3.00 -26.40
CA ARG A 98 -3.05 3.65 -27.58
C ARG A 98 -2.38 2.64 -28.52
N LYS A 99 -1.51 1.79 -27.97
CA LYS A 99 -0.80 0.73 -28.70
C LYS A 99 -1.72 -0.27 -29.42
N ARG A 100 -2.95 -0.47 -28.95
CA ARG A 100 -3.93 -1.33 -29.62
C ARG A 100 -4.66 -0.57 -30.72
N ARG A 101 -5.13 0.65 -30.42
CA ARG A 101 -5.95 1.46 -31.33
C ARG A 101 -5.19 1.92 -32.57
N TYR A 102 -3.95 2.37 -32.40
CA TYR A 102 -3.15 2.94 -33.48
C TYR A 102 -2.10 1.96 -34.03
N LYS A 103 -2.24 0.66 -33.75
CA LYS A 103 -1.32 -0.35 -34.25
C LYS A 103 -1.29 -0.33 -35.79
N GLY A 104 -0.12 -0.07 -36.36
CA GLY A 104 0.07 -0.01 -37.83
C GLY A 104 -0.28 1.34 -38.46
N MET A 105 -0.66 2.35 -37.66
CA MET A 105 -0.83 3.72 -38.13
C MET A 105 0.49 4.48 -37.98
N ILE A 106 0.75 5.43 -38.88
CA ILE A 106 1.86 6.37 -38.73
C ILE A 106 1.47 7.32 -37.60
N GLU A 107 2.09 7.17 -36.44
CA GLU A 107 1.90 8.06 -35.30
C GLU A 107 2.98 9.15 -35.34
N GLU A 108 2.59 10.42 -35.24
CA GLU A 108 3.54 11.47 -34.88
C GLU A 108 4.16 11.12 -33.52
N LYS A 109 5.49 11.21 -33.43
CA LYS A 109 6.18 11.04 -32.14
C LYS A 109 5.82 12.24 -31.27
N ILE A 110 5.03 11.99 -30.22
CA ILE A 110 4.80 12.91 -29.10
C ILE A 110 6.04 12.90 -28.20
#